data_AF-A0A1G8WXD0-F1
#
_entry.id   AF-A0A1G8WXD0-F1
#
_cell.length_a   1.000
_cell.length_b   1.000
_cell.length_c   1.000
_cell.angle_alpha   90.00
_cell.angle_beta   90.00
_cell.angle_gamma   90.00
#
_symmetry.space_group_name_H-M   'P 1'
#
loop_
_entity.id
_entity.type
_entity.pdbx_description
1 polymer ?
#
loop_
_entity_poly.entity_id
_entity_poly.type
_entity_poly.pdbx_seq_one_letter_code
_entity_poly.pdbx_strand_id
1 'polypeptide(L)'
;MGSEETNAVAQEIIATLDSLFLAEKRAKLQISALEERQYPLATTFEMVQEMEVDNAIEEALTEFGFEYYTVDDDGELWISDEHGLMVFLSFTAPDGRYYNYRVVAFDVIDEDENV
;
A
#
# COMPACT_ATOMS: atom_id res chain seq x y z
N MET A 1 0.48 -21.15 9.36
CA MET A 1 1.27 -21.36 8.12
C MET A 1 2.73 -21.61 8.47
N GLY A 2 3.52 -22.24 7.59
CA GLY A 2 4.96 -22.41 7.81
C GLY A 2 5.74 -21.12 7.49
N SER A 3 6.84 -20.84 8.20
CA SER A 3 7.63 -19.60 7.99
C SER A 3 8.10 -19.36 6.55
N GLU A 4 8.27 -20.41 5.75
CA GLU A 4 8.63 -20.30 4.32
C GLU A 4 7.47 -19.80 3.45
N GLU A 5 6.23 -20.18 3.77
CA GLU A 5 5.01 -19.78 3.07
C GLU A 5 4.69 -18.31 3.33
N THR A 6 4.67 -17.90 4.60
CA THR A 6 4.52 -16.49 5.00
C THR A 6 5.60 -15.61 4.36
N ASN A 7 6.84 -16.09 4.27
CA ASN A 7 7.92 -15.35 3.61
C ASN A 7 7.70 -15.24 2.09
N ALA A 8 7.19 -16.28 1.43
CA ALA A 8 6.89 -16.20 0.00
C ALA A 8 5.79 -15.16 -0.30
N VAL A 9 4.70 -15.20 0.48
CA VAL A 9 3.59 -14.22 0.37
C VAL A 9 4.10 -12.81 0.67
N ALA A 10 4.92 -12.64 1.71
CA ALA A 10 5.52 -11.34 2.03
C ALA A 10 6.37 -10.78 0.86
N GLN A 11 7.17 -11.62 0.20
CA GLN A 11 7.95 -11.19 -0.97
C GLN A 11 7.07 -10.80 -2.16
N GLU A 12 5.97 -11.51 -2.37
CA GLU A 12 5.01 -11.20 -3.43
C GLU A 12 4.32 -9.86 -3.18
N ILE A 13 3.87 -9.60 -1.95
CA ILE A 13 3.30 -8.31 -1.54
C ILE A 13 4.32 -7.18 -1.72
N ILE A 14 5.56 -7.39 -1.27
CA ILE A 14 6.65 -6.43 -1.45
C ILE A 14 6.84 -6.09 -2.93
N ALA A 15 6.88 -7.11 -3.81
CA ALA A 15 7.06 -6.90 -5.25
C ALA A 15 5.87 -6.14 -5.88
N THR A 16 4.65 -6.45 -5.47
CA THR A 16 3.43 -5.77 -5.93
C THR A 16 3.43 -4.31 -5.49
N LEU A 17 3.66 -4.03 -4.20
CA LEU A 17 3.74 -2.68 -3.66
C LEU A 17 4.87 -1.87 -4.32
N ASP A 18 6.06 -2.45 -4.51
CA ASP A 18 7.16 -1.78 -5.21
C ASP A 18 6.79 -1.39 -6.64
N SER A 19 6.05 -2.25 -7.35
CA SER A 19 5.56 -1.97 -8.70
C SER A 19 4.56 -0.80 -8.71
N LEU A 20 3.59 -0.82 -7.78
CA LEU A 20 2.58 0.24 -7.64
C LEU A 20 3.24 1.59 -7.30
N PHE A 21 4.12 1.63 -6.31
CA PHE A 21 4.82 2.87 -5.93
C PHE A 21 5.80 3.36 -6.99
N LEU A 22 6.36 2.47 -7.81
CA LEU A 22 7.14 2.88 -8.97
C LEU A 22 6.25 3.54 -10.03
N ALA A 23 5.05 3.01 -10.27
CA ALA A 23 4.08 3.60 -11.19
C ALA A 23 3.61 4.97 -10.69
N GLU A 24 3.29 5.10 -9.40
CA GLU A 24 2.94 6.38 -8.75
C GLU A 24 4.06 7.41 -8.93
N LYS A 25 5.33 7.06 -8.62
CA LYS A 25 6.48 7.95 -8.81
C LYS A 25 6.60 8.43 -10.26
N ARG A 26 6.33 7.56 -11.24
CA ARG A 26 6.34 7.94 -12.67
C ARG A 26 5.19 8.88 -13.01
N ALA A 27 3.99 8.62 -12.51
CA ALA A 27 2.83 9.50 -12.71
C ALA A 27 3.10 10.89 -12.14
N LYS A 28 3.67 10.99 -10.94
CA LYS A 28 4.06 12.26 -10.31
C LYS A 28 5.09 13.04 -11.13
N LEU A 29 6.07 12.36 -11.73
CA LEU A 29 7.01 13.02 -12.65
C LEU A 29 6.32 13.54 -13.92
N GLN A 30 5.31 12.83 -14.43
CA GLN A 30 4.51 13.30 -15.57
C GLN A 30 3.66 14.51 -15.19
N ILE A 31 3.01 14.50 -14.01
CA ILE A 31 2.26 15.64 -13.47
C ILE A 31 3.16 16.87 -13.37
N SER A 32 4.33 16.75 -12.74
CA SER A 32 5.29 17.85 -12.61
C SER A 32 5.68 18.45 -13.97
N ALA A 33 5.88 17.60 -14.99
CA ALA A 33 6.19 18.04 -16.35
C ALA A 33 5.00 18.72 -17.06
N LEU A 34 3.76 18.32 -16.77
CA LEU A 34 2.55 18.96 -17.26
C LEU A 34 2.33 20.32 -16.60
N GLU A 35 2.59 20.43 -15.30
CA GLU A 35 2.52 21.68 -14.54
C GLU A 35 3.55 22.70 -15.01
N GLU A 36 4.80 22.29 -15.23
CA GLU A 36 5.86 23.15 -15.76
C GLU A 36 5.48 23.75 -17.12
N ARG A 37 4.75 22.99 -17.92
CA ARG A 37 4.21 23.42 -19.22
C ARG A 37 2.87 24.14 -19.13
N GLN A 38 2.37 24.37 -17.92
CA GLN A 38 1.07 24.99 -17.64
C GLN A 38 -0.07 24.30 -18.39
N TYR A 39 -0.03 22.97 -18.46
CA TYR A 39 -1.06 22.21 -19.16
C TYR A 39 -2.41 22.36 -18.43
N PRO A 40 -3.50 22.75 -19.12
CA PRO A 40 -4.77 23.08 -18.47
C PRO A 40 -5.41 21.96 -17.64
N LEU A 41 -5.02 20.70 -17.89
CA LEU A 41 -5.58 19.52 -17.22
C LEU A 41 -4.58 18.86 -16.26
N ALA A 42 -3.46 19.51 -15.92
CA ALA A 42 -2.46 18.93 -15.00
C ALA A 42 -3.09 18.53 -13.67
N THR A 43 -3.91 19.41 -13.07
CA THR A 43 -4.63 19.13 -11.81
C THR A 43 -5.65 18.00 -11.96
N THR A 44 -6.39 17.92 -13.07
CA THR A 44 -7.34 16.82 -13.28
C THR A 44 -6.61 15.49 -13.45
N PHE A 45 -5.46 15.50 -14.13
CA PHE A 45 -4.62 14.32 -14.28
C PHE A 45 -4.06 13.87 -12.92
N GLU A 46 -3.59 14.79 -12.09
CA GLU A 46 -3.15 14.51 -10.71
C GLU A 46 -4.25 13.81 -9.89
N MET A 47 -5.45 14.39 -9.82
CA MET A 47 -6.57 13.80 -9.07
C MET A 47 -6.94 12.39 -9.55
N VAL A 48 -6.91 12.14 -10.87
CA VAL A 48 -7.19 10.80 -11.41
C VAL A 48 -6.09 9.82 -11.03
N GLN A 49 -4.83 10.23 -11.11
CA GLN A 49 -3.70 9.37 -10.76
C GLN A 49 -3.66 9.02 -9.28
N GLU A 50 -4.00 9.95 -8.38
CA GLU A 50 -4.12 9.68 -6.94
C GLU A 50 -5.18 8.61 -6.68
N MET A 51 -6.39 8.81 -7.23
CA MET A 51 -7.49 7.86 -7.07
C MET A 51 -7.18 6.48 -7.66
N GLU A 52 -6.47 6.41 -8.79
CA GLU A 52 -6.06 5.13 -9.39
C GLU A 52 -5.02 4.40 -8.54
N VAL A 53 -4.08 5.12 -7.92
CA VAL A 53 -3.05 4.52 -7.05
C VAL A 53 -3.68 3.99 -5.77
N ASP A 54 -4.56 4.76 -5.13
CA ASP A 54 -5.22 4.36 -3.89
C ASP A 54 -6.09 3.11 -4.13
N ASN A 55 -6.88 3.11 -5.20
CA ASN A 55 -7.69 1.94 -5.59
C ASN A 55 -6.82 0.71 -5.89
N ALA A 56 -5.69 0.88 -6.60
CA ALA A 56 -4.83 -0.25 -6.95
C ALA A 56 -4.13 -0.87 -5.72
N ILE A 57 -3.83 -0.06 -4.71
CA ILE A 57 -3.29 -0.53 -3.42
C ILE A 57 -4.37 -1.30 -2.66
N GLU A 58 -5.57 -0.74 -2.53
CA GLU A 58 -6.70 -1.39 -1.86
C GLU A 58 -7.07 -2.72 -2.55
N GLU A 59 -7.18 -2.73 -3.88
CA GLU A 59 -7.47 -3.94 -4.66
C GLU A 59 -6.40 -5.01 -4.43
N ALA A 60 -5.12 -4.65 -4.57
CA ALA A 60 -4.02 -5.59 -4.37
C ALA A 60 -4.02 -6.19 -2.96
N LEU A 61 -4.13 -5.36 -1.91
CA LEU A 61 -4.12 -5.85 -0.53
C LEU A 61 -5.35 -6.71 -0.21
N THR A 62 -6.53 -6.33 -0.73
CA THR A 62 -7.76 -7.13 -0.57
C THR A 62 -7.64 -8.48 -1.26
N GLU A 63 -7.01 -8.56 -2.44
CA GLU A 63 -6.76 -9.82 -3.15
C GLU A 63 -5.83 -10.75 -2.35
N PHE A 64 -4.89 -10.20 -1.57
CA PHE A 64 -4.05 -10.95 -0.62
C PHE A 64 -4.73 -11.22 0.73
N GLY A 65 -6.04 -10.96 0.86
CA GLY A 65 -6.78 -11.24 2.09
C GLY A 65 -6.41 -10.32 3.25
N PHE A 66 -5.96 -9.10 2.98
CA PHE A 66 -5.77 -8.08 4.01
C PHE A 66 -7.07 -7.34 4.29
N GLU A 67 -7.32 -7.07 5.55
CA GLU A 67 -8.38 -6.21 6.03
C GLU A 67 -7.82 -4.84 6.41
N TYR A 68 -8.57 -3.78 6.10
CA TYR A 68 -8.19 -2.40 6.38
C TYR A 68 -8.55 -1.96 7.81
N TYR A 69 -7.59 -1.31 8.47
CA TYR A 69 -7.69 -0.75 9.80
C TYR A 69 -7.21 0.70 9.81
N THR A 70 -8.00 1.57 10.45
CA THR A 70 -7.65 2.98 10.65
C THR A 70 -6.74 3.12 11.87
N VAL A 71 -5.57 3.74 11.72
CA VAL A 71 -4.61 3.94 12.83
C VAL A 71 -4.51 5.41 13.22
N ASP A 72 -4.27 6.30 12.26
CA ASP A 72 -4.15 7.75 12.44
C ASP A 72 -4.47 8.47 11.11
N ASP A 73 -4.60 9.80 11.13
CA ASP A 73 -4.95 10.61 9.93
C ASP A 73 -3.93 10.49 8.78
N ASP A 74 -2.68 10.11 9.07
CA ASP A 74 -1.56 10.05 8.12
C ASP A 74 -1.04 8.62 7.86
N GLY A 75 -1.78 7.59 8.29
CA GLY A 75 -1.31 6.21 8.21
C GLY A 75 -2.41 5.16 8.11
N GLU A 76 -2.15 4.17 7.27
CA GLU A 76 -3.04 3.04 7.01
C GLU A 76 -2.42 1.75 7.54
N LEU A 77 -3.25 0.88 8.09
CA LEU A 77 -2.86 -0.44 8.54
C LEU A 77 -3.71 -1.49 7.86
N TRP A 78 -3.04 -2.51 7.36
CA TRP A 78 -3.65 -3.64 6.71
C TRP A 78 -3.16 -4.90 7.41
N ILE A 79 -4.08 -5.78 7.80
CA ILE A 79 -3.76 -7.02 8.53
C ILE A 79 -4.35 -8.21 7.79
N SER A 80 -3.55 -9.25 7.56
CA SER A 80 -3.98 -10.56 7.08
C SER A 80 -3.67 -11.59 8.15
N ASP A 81 -4.70 -12.02 8.88
CA ASP A 81 -4.60 -13.13 9.85
C ASP A 81 -4.34 -14.45 9.14
N GLU A 82 -4.84 -14.62 7.92
CA GLU A 82 -4.58 -15.80 7.10
C GLU A 82 -3.08 -16.00 6.90
N HIS A 83 -2.35 -14.94 6.58
CA HIS A 83 -0.92 -15.01 6.28
C HIS A 83 -0.01 -14.67 7.48
N GLY A 84 -0.58 -14.17 8.58
CA GLY A 84 0.19 -13.64 9.71
C GLY A 84 1.03 -12.44 9.28
N LEU A 85 0.46 -11.56 8.44
CA LEU A 85 1.15 -10.42 7.85
C LEU A 85 0.44 -9.11 8.12
N MET A 86 1.23 -8.08 8.31
CA MET A 86 0.78 -6.73 8.59
C MET A 86 1.51 -5.76 7.67
N VAL A 87 0.76 -4.91 6.97
CA VAL A 87 1.29 -3.86 6.09
C VAL A 87 0.91 -2.51 6.67
N PHE A 88 1.92 -1.72 6.99
CA PHE A 88 1.75 -0.31 7.35
C PHE A 88 2.05 0.55 6.14
N LEU A 89 1.14 1.44 5.76
CA LEU A 89 1.39 2.49 4.79
C LEU A 89 1.38 3.83 5.52
N SER A 90 2.31 4.70 5.18
CA SER A 90 2.45 6.02 5.80
C SER A 90 2.81 7.07 4.77
N PHE A 91 2.22 8.25 4.89
CA PHE A 91 2.55 9.38 4.05
C PHE A 91 3.82 10.07 4.57
N THR A 92 4.78 10.32 3.69
CA THR A 92 6.02 11.03 4.05
C THR A 92 5.86 12.54 4.24
N ALA A 93 4.72 13.11 3.84
CA ALA A 93 4.45 14.53 3.94
C ALA A 93 2.94 14.79 4.02
N PRO A 94 2.50 15.89 4.66
CA PRO A 94 1.08 16.26 4.85
C PRO A 94 0.33 16.58 3.55
N ASP A 95 1.02 16.50 2.42
CA ASP A 95 0.55 16.66 1.05
C ASP A 95 0.70 15.35 0.24
N GLY A 96 0.77 14.19 0.90
CA GLY A 96 0.62 12.87 0.28
C GLY A 96 1.75 12.47 -0.68
N ARG A 97 2.92 13.14 -0.61
CA ARG A 97 3.88 13.07 -1.72
C ARG A 97 4.56 11.72 -1.93
N TYR A 98 4.72 10.89 -0.91
CA TYR A 98 5.17 9.50 -1.10
C TYR A 98 4.61 8.58 -0.03
N TYR A 99 4.16 7.40 -0.47
CA TYR A 99 3.94 6.27 0.41
C TYR A 99 5.28 5.65 0.83
N ASN A 100 5.46 5.49 2.14
CA ASN A 100 6.38 4.53 2.72
C ASN A 100 5.57 3.35 3.22
N TYR A 101 6.06 2.14 2.96
CA TYR A 101 5.43 0.94 3.46
C TYR A 101 6.36 0.10 4.33
N ARG A 102 5.78 -0.67 5.24
CA ARG A 102 6.49 -1.67 6.04
C ARG A 102 5.64 -2.93 6.13
N VAL A 103 6.20 -4.05 5.69
CA VAL A 103 5.60 -5.38 5.86
C VAL A 103 6.22 -6.05 7.08
N VAL A 104 5.40 -6.59 7.96
CA VAL A 104 5.80 -7.26 9.21
C VAL A 104 5.07 -8.59 9.32
N ALA A 105 5.80 -9.66 9.63
CA ALA A 105 5.20 -10.94 9.97
C ALA A 105 4.94 -11.03 11.48
N PHE A 106 3.83 -11.67 11.86
CA PHE A 106 3.45 -11.93 13.24
C PHE A 106 2.88 -13.34 13.41
N ASP A 107 3.02 -13.89 14.62
CA ASP A 107 2.40 -15.16 14.97
C ASP A 107 0.94 -14.91 15.39
N VAL A 108 0.00 -15.57 14.72
CA VAL A 108 -1.42 -15.59 15.10
C VAL A 108 -1.57 -16.62 16.22
N ILE A 109 -1.87 -16.15 17.44
CA ILE A 109 -2.20 -17.04 18.56
C ILE A 109 -3.71 -17.26 18.52
N ASP A 110 -4.13 -18.42 18.07
CA ASP A 110 -5.54 -18.83 18.16
C ASP A 110 -5.88 -19.08 19.64
N GLU A 111 -6.94 -18.45 20.16
CA GLU A 111 -7.34 -18.59 21.58
C GLU A 111 -7.86 -20.00 21.92
N ASP A 112 -7.96 -20.89 20.93
CA ASP A 112 -8.38 -22.30 21.05
C ASP A 112 -7.25 -23.27 21.49
N GLU A 113 -6.09 -22.78 21.95
CA GLU A 113 -5.12 -23.58 22.73
C GLU A 113 -5.38 -23.51 24.26
N ASN A 114 -6.64 -23.53 24.67
CA ASN A 114 -7.04 -23.95 26.01
C ASN A 114 -7.86 -25.25 25.93
N VAL A 115 -7.17 -26.40 25.98
CA VAL A 115 -7.40 -27.60 26.84
C VAL A 115 -6.61 -28.79 26.32
#